data_AF-X1ITR5-F1
#
_entry.id   AF-X1ITR5-F1
#
_cell.length_a   1.000
_cell.length_b   1.000
_cell.length_c   1.000
_cell.angle_alpha   90.00
_cell.angle_beta   90.00
_cell.angle_gamma   90.00
#
_symmetry.space_group_name_H-M   'P 1'
#
loop_
_entity.id
_entity.type
_entity.pdbx_description
1 polymer ?
#
loop_
_entity_poly.entity_id
_entity_poly.type
_entity_poly.pdbx_seq_one_letter_code
_entity_poly.pdbx_strand_id
1 'polypeptide(L)'
;MGLNTVICRQQAELVERQKELDQAVAEVYWARLSFRAPPYHPPLEQIRISSGTGYRADPMGGVDAKERLHRGIDLPGRVGDPVYAMLAGRVAEHWVPPDGKYWKGHPIMGGYIVLD
;
A
#
# COMPACT_ATOMS: atom_id res chain seq x y z
N MET A 1 40.24 -50.48 5.41
CA MET A 1 40.07 -49.08 5.86
C MET A 1 39.02 -48.35 5.01
N GLY A 2 37.76 -48.82 4.95
CA GLY A 2 36.81 -48.36 3.91
C GLY A 2 35.49 -47.72 4.39
N LEU A 3 34.95 -48.12 5.54
CA LEU A 3 33.60 -47.69 5.98
C LEU A 3 33.59 -46.33 6.69
N ASN A 4 34.53 -46.07 7.60
CA ASN A 4 34.58 -44.80 8.34
C ASN A 4 34.82 -43.57 7.44
N THR A 5 35.55 -43.74 6.35
CA THR A 5 35.83 -42.66 5.38
C THR A 5 34.64 -42.33 4.50
N VAL A 6 33.74 -43.27 4.23
CA VAL A 6 32.50 -43.03 3.47
C VAL A 6 31.48 -42.32 4.34
N ILE A 7 31.31 -42.75 5.58
CA ILE A 7 30.36 -42.14 6.54
C ILE A 7 30.74 -40.68 6.82
N CYS A 8 32.02 -40.38 7.05
CA CYS A 8 32.47 -38.99 7.26
C CYS A 8 32.20 -38.09 6.04
N ARG A 9 32.33 -38.59 4.81
CA ARG A 9 32.02 -37.81 3.60
C ARG A 9 30.52 -37.52 3.48
N GLN A 10 29.69 -38.54 3.73
CA GLN A 10 28.24 -38.37 3.73
C GLN A 10 27.78 -37.38 4.80
N GLN A 11 28.39 -37.41 5.99
CA GLN A 11 28.10 -36.43 7.04
C GLN A 11 28.49 -35.02 6.62
N ALA A 12 29.67 -34.83 6.02
CA ALA A 12 30.08 -33.51 5.51
C ALA A 12 29.14 -32.99 4.42
N GLU A 13 28.71 -33.87 3.50
CA GLU A 13 27.76 -33.52 2.44
C GLU A 13 26.38 -33.13 2.99
N LEU A 14 25.88 -33.85 4.01
CA LEU A 14 24.62 -33.51 4.68
C LEU A 14 24.67 -32.15 5.38
N VAL A 15 25.82 -31.80 5.97
CA VAL A 15 26.02 -30.49 6.61
C VAL A 15 25.96 -29.37 5.57
N GLU A 16 26.61 -29.53 4.42
CA GLU A 16 26.53 -28.53 3.35
C GLU A 16 25.12 -28.43 2.76
N ARG A 17 24.43 -29.55 2.52
CA ARG A 17 23.02 -29.51 2.08
C ARG A 17 22.10 -28.84 3.11
N GLN A 18 22.33 -29.07 4.40
CA GLN A 18 21.55 -28.41 5.45
C GLN A 18 21.75 -26.91 5.39
N LYS A 19 22.99 -26.45 5.20
CA LYS A 19 23.32 -25.03 5.06
C LYS A 19 22.67 -24.40 3.83
N GLU A 20 22.68 -25.10 2.70
CA GLU A 20 21.98 -24.67 1.47
C GLU A 20 20.46 -24.57 1.70
N LEU A 21 19.88 -25.57 2.38
CA LEU A 21 18.46 -25.58 2.73
C LEU A 21 18.11 -24.40 3.64
N ASP A 22 18.92 -24.14 4.66
CA ASP A 22 18.71 -23.04 5.61
C ASP A 22 18.77 -21.68 4.90
N GLN A 23 19.69 -21.52 3.94
CA GLN A 23 19.77 -20.32 3.10
C GLN A 23 18.53 -20.17 2.21
N ALA A 24 18.11 -21.23 1.52
CA ALA A 24 16.92 -21.20 0.67
C ALA A 24 15.64 -20.89 1.47
N VAL A 25 15.50 -21.46 2.67
CA VAL A 25 14.36 -21.19 3.57
C VAL A 25 14.37 -19.72 4.00
N ALA A 26 15.53 -19.15 4.33
CA ALA A 26 15.65 -17.74 4.70
C ALA A 26 15.28 -16.81 3.52
N GLU A 27 15.75 -17.12 2.31
CA GLU A 27 15.41 -16.34 1.11
C GLU A 27 13.90 -16.37 0.82
N VAL A 28 13.27 -17.54 0.88
CA VAL A 28 11.82 -17.68 0.69
C VAL A 28 11.06 -16.92 1.79
N TYR A 29 11.52 -16.96 3.04
CA TYR A 29 10.93 -16.21 4.14
C TYR A 29 10.95 -14.70 3.88
N TRP A 30 12.10 -14.15 3.51
CA TRP A 30 12.24 -12.72 3.22
C TRP A 30 11.45 -12.32 1.98
N ALA A 31 11.49 -13.09 0.90
CA ALA A 31 10.67 -12.85 -0.27
C ALA A 31 9.18 -12.80 0.08
N ARG A 32 8.70 -13.74 0.89
CA ARG A 32 7.30 -13.79 1.34
C ARG A 32 6.91 -12.56 2.17
N LEU A 33 7.80 -12.06 3.03
CA LEU A 33 7.55 -10.83 3.78
C LEU A 33 7.49 -9.61 2.86
N SER A 34 8.34 -9.53 1.84
CA SER A 34 8.31 -8.45 0.86
C SER A 34 7.02 -8.40 0.04
N PHE A 35 6.35 -9.56 -0.16
CA PHE A 35 5.03 -9.63 -0.80
C PHE A 35 3.86 -9.32 0.13
N ARG A 36 4.09 -9.20 1.45
CA ARG A 36 3.04 -8.74 2.34
C ARG A 36 2.95 -7.22 2.27
N ALA A 37 1.71 -6.73 2.14
CA ALA A 37 1.46 -5.31 2.36
C ALA A 37 2.02 -4.91 3.74
N PRO A 38 2.80 -3.83 3.83
CA PRO A 38 3.26 -3.34 5.11
C PRO A 38 2.06 -3.08 6.03
N PRO A 39 2.23 -3.24 7.36
CA PRO A 39 1.19 -2.82 8.30
C PRO A 39 0.78 -1.39 7.99
N TYR A 40 -0.50 -1.15 7.75
CA TYR A 40 -1.03 0.16 7.44
C TYR A 40 -2.08 0.56 8.47
N HIS A 41 -2.24 1.86 8.66
CA HIS A 41 -3.35 2.42 9.42
C HIS A 41 -4.46 2.86 8.44
N PRO A 42 -5.75 2.68 8.76
CA PRO A 42 -6.81 3.26 7.95
C PRO A 42 -6.70 4.80 7.88
N PRO A 43 -7.07 5.47 6.78
CA PRO A 43 -6.93 6.92 6.69
C PRO A 43 -7.92 7.68 7.58
N LEU A 44 -8.96 7.01 8.09
CA LEU A 44 -9.95 7.52 9.05
C LEU A 44 -10.09 6.53 10.22
N GLU A 45 -10.53 7.01 11.40
CA GLU A 45 -10.80 6.15 12.56
C GLU A 45 -11.91 5.13 12.31
N GLN A 46 -12.93 5.51 11.54
CA GLN A 46 -14.03 4.63 11.14
C GLN A 46 -14.09 4.56 9.61
N ILE A 47 -13.83 3.37 9.06
CA ILE A 47 -13.97 3.14 7.62
C ILE A 47 -15.39 2.70 7.32
N ARG A 48 -16.07 3.49 6.48
CA ARG A 48 -17.23 3.06 5.71
C ARG A 48 -16.97 3.47 4.26
N ILE A 49 -17.20 2.57 3.30
CA ILE A 49 -17.11 2.93 1.89
C ILE A 49 -18.48 3.43 1.44
N SER A 50 -18.59 4.69 1.03
CA SER A 50 -19.83 5.23 0.45
C SER A 50 -19.87 5.08 -1.07
N SER A 51 -18.71 5.05 -1.73
CA SER A 51 -18.58 4.80 -3.16
C SER A 51 -17.28 4.06 -3.49
N GLY A 52 -17.35 3.07 -4.38
CA GLY A 52 -16.20 2.32 -4.85
C GLY A 52 -15.62 2.88 -6.16
N THR A 53 -14.55 2.24 -6.61
CA THR A 53 -13.92 2.49 -7.92
C THR A 53 -14.85 2.08 -9.06
N GLY A 54 -14.96 2.88 -10.13
CA GLY A 54 -15.77 2.54 -11.29
C GLY A 54 -16.31 3.74 -12.07
N TYR A 55 -17.01 3.48 -13.17
CA TYR A 55 -17.69 4.54 -13.93
C TYR A 55 -18.92 5.03 -13.16
N ARG A 56 -19.03 6.34 -12.96
CA ARG A 56 -20.20 6.97 -12.32
C ARG A 56 -20.52 8.32 -12.91
N ALA A 57 -21.76 8.76 -12.74
CA ALA A 57 -22.18 10.12 -13.08
C ALA A 57 -21.29 11.14 -12.35
N ASP A 58 -20.78 12.12 -13.08
CA ASP A 58 -19.90 13.15 -12.54
C ASP A 58 -20.67 14.01 -11.51
N PRO A 59 -20.26 14.03 -10.23
CA PRO A 59 -20.96 14.78 -9.18
C PRO A 59 -20.85 16.30 -9.35
N MET A 60 -19.92 16.80 -10.18
CA MET A 60 -19.67 18.24 -10.33
C MET A 60 -20.54 18.91 -11.40
N GLY A 61 -21.31 18.15 -12.19
CA GLY A 61 -22.28 18.67 -13.16
C GLY A 61 -21.68 19.48 -14.32
N GLY A 62 -21.88 19.02 -15.56
CA GLY A 62 -21.48 19.73 -16.78
C GLY A 62 -22.21 19.18 -18.00
N VAL A 63 -22.22 19.94 -19.10
CA VAL A 63 -22.97 19.65 -20.35
C VAL A 63 -22.67 18.25 -20.92
N ASP A 64 -21.55 17.66 -20.54
CA ASP A 64 -21.21 16.25 -20.70
C ASP A 64 -21.45 15.47 -19.38
N ALA A 65 -22.70 15.18 -19.05
CA ALA A 65 -23.09 14.26 -17.97
C ALA A 65 -22.70 12.78 -18.29
N LYS A 66 -21.48 12.57 -18.76
CA LYS A 66 -20.91 11.28 -19.13
C LYS A 66 -20.38 10.62 -17.88
N GLU A 67 -20.50 9.30 -17.82
CA GLU A 67 -19.87 8.53 -16.76
C GLU A 67 -18.35 8.73 -16.80
N ARG A 68 -17.75 9.08 -15.67
CA ARG A 68 -16.30 9.23 -15.52
C ARG A 68 -15.77 8.13 -14.62
N LEU A 69 -14.56 7.67 -14.93
CA LEU A 69 -13.87 6.65 -14.14
C LEU A 69 -13.43 7.25 -12.80
N HIS A 70 -14.11 6.85 -11.73
CA HIS A 70 -13.71 7.07 -10.35
C HIS A 70 -12.55 6.12 -10.02
N ARG A 71 -11.34 6.67 -9.91
CA ARG A 71 -10.09 5.91 -9.67
C ARG A 71 -9.76 5.72 -8.19
N GLY A 72 -10.70 6.01 -7.30
CA GLY A 72 -10.52 5.94 -5.86
C GLY A 72 -11.75 5.40 -5.15
N ILE A 73 -11.72 5.46 -3.82
CA ILE A 73 -12.85 5.14 -2.95
C ILE A 73 -13.24 6.39 -2.18
N ASP A 74 -14.55 6.57 -1.97
CA ASP A 74 -15.06 7.65 -1.13
C ASP A 74 -15.30 7.11 0.28
N LEU A 75 -14.65 7.75 1.26
CA LEU A 75 -14.82 7.47 2.67
C LEU A 75 -15.52 8.69 3.32
N PRO A 76 -16.78 8.56 3.79
CA PRO A 76 -17.49 9.66 4.41
C PRO A 76 -16.95 9.88 5.82
N GLY A 77 -16.68 11.14 6.15
CA GLY A 77 -16.31 11.61 7.49
C GLY A 77 -17.08 12.89 7.84
N ARG A 78 -17.02 13.31 9.10
CA ARG A 78 -17.53 14.61 9.53
C ARG A 78 -16.51 15.68 9.14
N VAL A 79 -16.99 16.90 8.93
CA VAL A 79 -16.10 18.04 8.68
C VAL A 79 -15.20 18.23 9.90
N GLY A 80 -13.89 18.25 9.68
CA GLY A 80 -12.88 18.37 10.73
C GLY A 80 -12.34 17.04 11.25
N ASP A 81 -12.87 15.89 10.80
CA ASP A 81 -12.27 14.60 11.15
C ASP A 81 -10.83 14.51 10.60
N PRO A 82 -9.88 13.99 11.40
CA PRO A 82 -8.50 13.87 10.97
C PRO A 82 -8.35 12.82 9.87
N VAL A 83 -7.50 13.12 8.89
CA VAL A 83 -7.08 12.18 7.84
C VAL A 83 -5.63 11.81 8.08
N TYR A 84 -5.36 10.51 8.25
CA TYR A 84 -4.04 9.97 8.54
C TYR A 84 -3.40 9.36 7.30
N ALA A 85 -2.08 9.46 7.18
CA ALA A 85 -1.33 8.71 6.17
C ALA A 85 -1.44 7.21 6.48
N MET A 86 -1.77 6.41 5.47
CA MET A 86 -1.91 4.95 5.67
C MET A 86 -0.57 4.26 5.88
N LEU A 87 0.49 4.80 5.29
CA LEU A 87 1.85 4.29 5.33
C LEU A 87 2.83 5.45 5.49
N ALA A 88 4.03 5.14 5.99
CA ALA A 88 5.13 6.09 5.98
C ALA A 88 5.52 6.40 4.52
N GLY A 89 5.82 7.67 4.26
CA GLY A 89 6.21 8.15 2.94
C GLY A 89 6.56 9.63 3.00
N ARG A 90 6.87 10.22 1.85
CA ARG A 90 7.13 11.65 1.74
C ARG A 90 5.97 12.32 1.01
N VAL A 91 5.54 13.48 1.49
CA VAL A 91 4.59 14.31 0.75
C VAL A 91 5.29 14.83 -0.51
N ALA A 92 4.83 14.38 -1.67
CA ALA A 92 5.34 14.82 -2.97
C ALA A 92 4.64 16.10 -3.43
N GLU A 93 3.33 16.20 -3.20
CA GLU A 93 2.54 17.39 -3.50
C GLU A 93 1.54 17.66 -2.37
N HIS A 94 1.33 18.93 -2.04
CA HIS A 94 0.27 19.36 -1.15
C HIS A 94 -0.45 20.58 -1.73
N TRP A 95 -1.78 20.54 -1.72
CA TRP A 95 -2.60 21.66 -2.18
C TRP A 95 -3.51 22.10 -1.03
N VAL A 96 -3.06 23.07 -0.24
CA VAL A 96 -3.83 23.61 0.88
C VAL A 96 -4.83 24.65 0.36
N PRO A 97 -6.12 24.59 0.75
CA PRO A 97 -7.03 25.67 0.42
C PRO A 97 -6.61 26.97 1.12
N PRO A 98 -6.57 28.13 0.43
CA PRO A 98 -6.28 29.40 1.07
C PRO A 98 -7.51 29.82 1.88
N ASP A 99 -7.27 30.16 3.14
CA ASP A 99 -8.13 30.99 3.99
C ASP A 99 -9.48 30.41 4.45
N GLY A 100 -9.67 29.08 4.41
CA GLY A 100 -10.82 28.43 5.06
C GLY A 100 -12.20 28.77 4.47
N LYS A 101 -12.23 29.47 3.33
CA LYS A 101 -13.44 29.75 2.55
C LYS A 101 -13.21 29.27 1.13
N TYR A 102 -13.96 28.23 0.78
CA TYR A 102 -14.32 27.80 -0.57
C TYR A 102 -13.32 28.16 -1.70
N TRP A 103 -12.60 27.11 -2.11
CA TRP A 103 -12.00 26.90 -3.44
C TRP A 103 -10.72 27.65 -3.79
N LYS A 104 -9.55 27.23 -3.26
CA LYS A 104 -8.36 26.95 -4.12
C LYS A 104 -7.46 25.86 -3.52
N GLY A 105 -8.00 24.65 -3.35
CA GLY A 105 -7.19 23.45 -3.58
C GLY A 105 -7.02 23.23 -5.10
N HIS A 106 -6.35 22.14 -5.53
CA HIS A 106 -6.16 21.79 -6.95
C HIS A 106 -7.42 22.08 -7.79
N PRO A 107 -7.30 22.76 -8.96
CA PRO A 107 -8.42 23.33 -9.71
C PRO A 107 -9.51 22.33 -10.12
N ILE A 108 -9.20 21.04 -10.11
CA ILE A 108 -10.11 19.95 -10.47
C ILE A 108 -10.49 19.10 -9.24
N MET A 109 -9.61 18.99 -8.23
CA MET A 109 -9.72 17.97 -7.17
C MET A 109 -9.99 18.57 -5.77
N GLY A 110 -9.86 19.88 -5.58
CA GLY A 110 -9.88 20.49 -4.25
C GLY A 110 -8.58 20.21 -3.48
N GLY A 111 -8.63 20.16 -2.15
CA GLY A 111 -7.45 19.85 -1.34
C GLY A 111 -6.99 18.41 -1.55
N TYR A 112 -5.73 18.20 -1.91
CA TYR A 112 -5.17 16.88 -2.20
C TYR A 112 -3.71 16.79 -1.77
N ILE A 113 -3.29 15.58 -1.40
CA ILE A 113 -1.92 15.23 -1.00
C ILE A 113 -1.48 14.01 -1.82
N VAL A 114 -0.34 14.14 -2.52
CA VAL A 114 0.35 13.00 -3.14
C VAL A 114 1.43 12.53 -2.17
N LEU A 115 1.49 11.22 -1.92
CA LEU A 115 2.60 10.59 -1.19
C LEU A 115 3.46 9.82 -2.20
N ASP A 116 4.79 9.95 -2.08
CA ASP A 116 5.85 9.20 -2.78
C ASP A 116 6.60 8.31 -1.79
#